data_AF-A0A2I0DBF3-F1
#
_entry.id   AF-A0A2I0DBF3-F1
#
_cell.length_a   1.000
_cell.length_b   1.000
_cell.length_c   1.000
_cell.angle_alpha   90.00
_cell.angle_beta   90.00
_cell.angle_gamma   90.00
#
_symmetry.space_group_name_H-M   'P 1'
#
loop_
_entity.id
_entity.type
_entity.pdbx_description
1 polymer ?
#
loop_
_entity_poly.entity_id
_entity_poly.type
_entity_poly.pdbx_seq_one_letter_code
_entity_poly.pdbx_strand_id
1 'polypeptide(L)'
;MNHPFYLKPTKEQHQIQIKIGVIALFFNIIVSVLSIFSGLYFFICVSIAITLSIIAPFFDIPALKKQGKLIYYSTLFVTEKEEKGIIKIHGGSLFDYVFVIDKTLSGKQKTNFILQKYLEGILNLIDSCEKDNNTAVRIKGTTYILNERTAHKIGLNIIKTDFIQKLILTFNYVNILISNSIAKRKLSFPKLTTIKTFESTVEELIKRREFIEGLNDKLKNKITLSQSH
;
A
#
# COMPACT_ATOMS: atom_id res chain seq x y z
N MET A 1 0.69 -6.54 -15.78
CA MET A 1 0.18 -6.57 -14.39
C MET A 1 -1.34 -6.70 -14.41
N ASN A 2 -1.89 -7.65 -13.64
CA ASN A 2 -3.33 -7.97 -13.61
C ASN A 2 -4.02 -7.43 -12.35
N HIS A 3 -4.00 -6.11 -12.14
CA HIS A 3 -4.70 -5.53 -10.99
C HIS A 3 -6.21 -5.40 -11.31
N PRO A 4 -7.13 -5.97 -10.51
CA PRO A 4 -8.53 -6.13 -10.89
C PRO A 4 -9.26 -4.84 -11.27
N PHE A 5 -8.96 -3.71 -10.61
CA PHE A 5 -9.55 -2.42 -10.99
C PHE A 5 -9.15 -1.96 -12.40
N TYR A 6 -7.89 -2.13 -12.80
CA TYR A 6 -7.39 -1.65 -14.08
C TYR A 6 -7.75 -2.58 -15.26
N LEU A 7 -8.21 -3.81 -14.96
CA LEU A 7 -8.76 -4.73 -15.96
C LEU A 7 -10.20 -4.37 -16.36
N LYS A 8 -10.89 -3.52 -15.59
CA LYS A 8 -12.25 -3.08 -15.88
C LYS A 8 -12.26 -2.06 -17.01
N PRO A 9 -13.34 -1.99 -17.82
CA PRO A 9 -13.54 -0.89 -18.75
C PRO A 9 -13.47 0.47 -18.04
N THR A 10 -12.93 1.49 -18.71
CA THR A 10 -12.80 2.85 -18.15
C THR A 10 -14.12 3.41 -17.63
N LYS A 11 -15.23 3.12 -18.31
CA LYS A 11 -16.59 3.46 -17.87
C LYS A 11 -16.91 2.88 -16.49
N GLU A 12 -16.58 1.61 -16.25
CA GLU A 12 -16.84 0.94 -14.97
C GLU A 12 -15.93 1.49 -13.87
N GLN A 13 -14.65 1.78 -14.17
CA GLN A 13 -13.72 2.44 -13.24
C GLN A 13 -14.28 3.79 -12.76
N HIS A 14 -14.76 4.62 -13.68
CA HIS A 14 -15.38 5.90 -13.35
C HIS A 14 -16.68 5.74 -12.56
N GLN A 15 -17.54 4.78 -12.91
CA GLN A 15 -18.76 4.50 -12.15
C GLN A 15 -18.47 4.12 -10.70
N ILE A 16 -17.44 3.29 -10.47
CA ILE A 16 -16.99 2.93 -9.12
C ILE A 16 -16.53 4.18 -8.34
N GLN A 17 -15.70 5.01 -8.96
CA GLN A 17 -15.21 6.24 -8.33
C GLN A 17 -16.33 7.23 -8.01
N ILE A 18 -17.27 7.44 -8.95
CA ILE A 18 -18.46 8.29 -8.74
C ILE A 18 -19.29 7.73 -7.58
N LYS A 19 -19.54 6.42 -7.54
CA LYS A 19 -20.30 5.79 -6.46
C LYS A 19 -19.63 6.02 -5.10
N ILE A 20 -18.32 5.86 -5.00
CA ILE A 20 -17.57 6.13 -3.77
C ILE A 20 -17.70 7.61 -3.37
N GLY A 21 -17.54 8.54 -4.32
CA GLY A 21 -17.68 9.97 -4.07
C GLY A 21 -19.08 10.38 -3.60
N VAL A 22 -20.13 9.85 -4.23
CA VAL A 22 -21.53 10.11 -3.84
C VAL A 22 -21.83 9.57 -2.45
N ILE A 23 -21.39 8.35 -2.13
CA ILE A 23 -21.56 7.76 -0.79
C ILE A 23 -20.86 8.61 0.27
N ALA A 24 -19.63 9.04 -0.01
CA ALA A 24 -18.85 9.89 0.88
C ALA A 24 -19.49 11.26 1.10
N LEU A 25 -20.01 11.89 0.05
CA LEU A 25 -20.72 13.17 0.12
C LEU A 25 -21.98 13.03 0.96
N PHE A 26 -22.81 12.01 0.68
CA PHE A 26 -24.03 11.75 1.42
C PHE A 26 -23.77 11.52 2.91
N PHE A 27 -22.74 10.75 3.25
CA PHE A 27 -22.31 10.55 4.63
C PHE A 27 -21.95 11.87 5.32
N ASN A 28 -21.16 12.73 4.68
CA ASN A 28 -20.78 14.02 5.27
C ASN A 28 -21.97 14.98 5.40
N ILE A 29 -22.93 14.95 4.47
CA ILE A 29 -24.18 15.73 4.59
C ILE A 29 -24.96 15.29 5.83
N ILE A 30 -25.15 13.98 6.04
CA ILE A 30 -25.84 13.47 7.23
C ILE A 30 -25.15 13.92 8.51
N VAL A 31 -23.82 13.72 8.59
CA VAL A 31 -23.06 14.14 9.79
C VAL A 31 -23.16 15.64 10.00
N SER A 32 -23.13 16.43 8.92
CA SER A 32 -23.25 17.90 9.02
C SER A 32 -24.62 18.33 9.55
N VAL A 33 -25.69 17.75 9.02
CA VAL A 33 -27.06 18.01 9.50
C VAL A 33 -27.20 17.66 10.99
N LEU A 34 -26.76 16.47 11.39
CA LEU A 34 -26.80 16.04 12.79
C LEU A 34 -25.94 16.94 13.70
N SER A 35 -24.77 17.35 13.22
CA SER A 35 -23.86 18.25 13.96
C SER A 35 -24.48 19.64 14.16
N ILE A 36 -25.17 20.17 13.15
CA ILE A 36 -25.87 21.46 13.25
C ILE A 36 -27.02 21.38 14.24
N PHE A 37 -27.88 20.36 14.14
CA PHE A 37 -29.02 20.20 15.06
C PHE A 37 -28.61 19.94 16.52
N SER A 38 -27.47 19.28 16.74
CA SER A 38 -26.94 19.03 18.08
C SER A 38 -26.04 20.15 18.62
N GLY A 39 -25.70 21.15 17.80
CA GLY A 39 -24.73 22.20 18.16
C GLY A 39 -23.26 21.74 18.18
N LEU A 40 -22.95 20.52 17.75
CA LEU A 40 -21.61 19.91 17.80
C LEU A 40 -20.83 20.11 16.49
N TYR A 41 -20.63 21.37 16.08
CA TYR A 41 -20.07 21.73 14.76
C TYR A 41 -18.68 21.15 14.46
N PHE A 42 -17.88 20.84 15.50
CA PHE A 42 -16.55 20.23 15.34
C PHE A 42 -16.60 18.89 14.57
N PHE A 43 -17.68 18.12 14.69
CA PHE A 43 -17.81 16.83 13.99
C PHE A 43 -17.89 16.97 12.47
N ILE A 44 -18.26 18.14 11.95
CA ILE A 44 -18.23 18.43 10.51
C ILE A 44 -16.80 18.33 9.99
N CYS A 45 -15.87 19.04 10.64
CA CYS A 45 -14.46 19.04 10.23
C CYS A 45 -13.84 17.65 10.40
N VAL A 46 -14.15 16.96 11.50
CA VAL A 46 -13.66 15.60 11.77
C VAL A 46 -14.18 14.61 10.73
N SER A 47 -15.48 14.64 10.37
CA SER A 47 -16.06 13.72 9.41
C SER A 47 -15.45 13.90 8.03
N ILE A 48 -15.24 15.15 7.60
CA ILE A 48 -14.61 15.47 6.31
C ILE A 48 -13.18 14.94 6.31
N ALA A 49 -12.39 15.22 7.34
CA ALA A 49 -11.00 14.76 7.43
C ALA A 49 -10.89 13.22 7.40
N ILE A 50 -11.71 12.52 8.19
CA ILE A 50 -11.75 11.05 8.20
C ILE A 50 -12.18 10.52 6.84
N THR A 51 -13.26 11.05 6.26
CA THR A 51 -13.77 10.59 4.97
C THR A 51 -12.73 10.75 3.88
N LEU A 52 -12.09 11.94 3.79
CA LEU A 52 -11.03 12.21 2.83
C LEU A 52 -9.87 11.21 2.98
N SER A 53 -9.43 10.92 4.21
CA SER A 53 -8.34 9.96 4.45
C SER A 53 -8.65 8.55 3.91
N ILE A 54 -9.94 8.16 3.90
CA ILE A 54 -10.40 6.84 3.44
C ILE A 54 -10.56 6.83 1.91
N ILE A 55 -11.18 7.88 1.34
CA ILE A 55 -11.56 7.88 -0.07
C ILE A 55 -10.43 8.33 -1.00
N ALA A 56 -9.50 9.16 -0.53
CA ALA A 56 -8.44 9.74 -1.36
C ALA A 56 -7.67 8.71 -2.20
N PRO A 57 -7.24 7.54 -1.66
CA PRO A 57 -6.54 6.53 -2.47
C PRO A 57 -7.34 6.00 -3.66
N PHE A 58 -8.67 6.00 -3.60
CA PHE A 58 -9.53 5.52 -4.70
C PHE A 58 -9.54 6.46 -5.91
N PHE A 59 -9.07 7.69 -5.73
CA PHE A 59 -8.91 8.68 -6.78
C PHE A 59 -7.43 8.92 -7.10
N ASP A 60 -6.61 9.14 -6.08
CA ASP A 60 -5.21 9.50 -6.22
C ASP A 60 -4.39 8.38 -6.85
N ILE A 61 -4.58 7.14 -6.41
CA ILE A 61 -3.76 6.02 -6.92
C ILE A 61 -4.03 5.76 -8.42
N PRO A 62 -5.29 5.65 -8.89
CA PRO A 62 -5.56 5.58 -10.33
C PRO A 62 -5.05 6.79 -11.10
N ALA A 63 -5.21 8.01 -10.58
CA ALA A 63 -4.79 9.24 -11.24
C ALA A 63 -3.27 9.32 -11.39
N LEU A 64 -2.52 9.07 -10.31
CA LEU A 64 -1.06 9.10 -10.30
C LEU A 64 -0.47 7.97 -11.15
N LYS A 65 -1.10 6.78 -11.17
CA LYS A 65 -0.72 5.71 -12.10
C LYS A 65 -0.92 6.14 -13.55
N LYS A 66 -2.08 6.71 -13.90
CA LYS A 66 -2.37 7.20 -15.27
C LYS A 66 -1.37 8.27 -15.72
N GLN A 67 -0.91 9.11 -14.79
CA GLN A 67 0.12 10.13 -15.04
C GLN A 67 1.54 9.56 -15.13
N GLY A 68 1.75 8.26 -14.89
CA GLY A 68 3.08 7.65 -14.83
C GLY A 68 3.91 8.06 -13.61
N LYS A 69 3.30 8.72 -12.62
CA LYS A 69 3.95 9.09 -11.35
C LYS A 69 4.05 7.91 -10.39
N LEU A 70 3.13 6.96 -10.48
CA LEU A 70 3.18 5.69 -9.77
C LEU A 70 3.35 4.51 -10.73
N ILE A 71 4.34 3.66 -10.44
CA ILE A 71 4.67 2.47 -11.22
C ILE A 71 4.44 1.24 -10.35
N TYR A 72 3.66 0.29 -10.85
CA TYR A 72 3.37 -0.95 -10.14
C TYR A 72 4.34 -2.04 -10.59
N TYR A 73 5.08 -2.61 -9.64
CA TYR A 73 5.91 -3.80 -9.87
C TYR A 73 5.22 -5.08 -9.39
N SER A 74 4.20 -4.98 -8.53
CA SER A 74 3.22 -6.04 -8.31
C SER A 74 1.88 -5.43 -7.92
N THR A 75 0.82 -6.23 -7.77
CA THR A 75 -0.52 -5.70 -7.41
C THR A 75 -0.57 -5.03 -6.03
N LEU A 76 0.42 -5.23 -5.16
CA LEU A 76 0.51 -4.60 -3.85
C LEU A 76 1.87 -3.91 -3.61
N PHE A 77 2.69 -3.75 -4.64
CA PHE A 77 3.99 -3.08 -4.53
C PHE A 77 4.09 -1.99 -5.60
N VAL A 78 4.18 -0.76 -5.13
CA VAL A 78 4.11 0.44 -5.97
C VAL A 78 5.31 1.32 -5.68
N THR A 79 5.78 2.01 -6.69
CA THR A 79 6.88 2.96 -6.58
C THR A 79 6.48 4.31 -7.15
N GLU A 80 7.08 5.37 -6.64
CA GLU A 80 7.14 6.64 -7.36
C GLU A 80 8.16 6.53 -8.49
N LYS A 81 7.92 7.27 -9.58
CA LYS A 81 8.94 7.48 -10.60
C LYS A 81 10.23 7.98 -9.93
N GLU A 82 11.37 7.46 -10.39
CA GLU A 82 12.67 7.89 -9.87
C GLU A 82 12.81 9.42 -9.92
N GLU A 83 13.22 10.00 -8.80
CA GLU A 83 13.53 11.41 -8.68
C GLU A 83 14.88 11.56 -7.98
N LYS A 84 15.84 12.21 -8.67
CA LYS A 84 17.19 12.51 -8.14
C LYS A 84 17.92 11.26 -7.61
N GLY A 85 17.88 10.15 -8.35
CA GLY A 85 18.55 8.91 -7.95
C GLY A 85 17.87 8.14 -6.81
N ILE A 86 16.61 8.45 -6.50
CA ILE A 86 15.83 7.78 -5.46
C ILE A 86 14.50 7.29 -6.03
N ILE A 87 14.25 5.99 -5.86
CA ILE A 87 12.95 5.34 -6.07
C ILE A 87 12.29 5.17 -4.70
N LYS A 88 11.16 5.84 -4.46
CA LYS A 88 10.36 5.63 -3.25
C LYS A 88 9.44 4.43 -3.44
N ILE A 89 9.57 3.43 -2.58
CA ILE A 89 8.74 2.23 -2.58
C ILE A 89 7.62 2.35 -1.54
N HIS A 90 6.46 1.83 -1.91
CA HIS A 90 5.24 1.82 -1.10
C HIS A 90 4.59 0.43 -1.17
N GLY A 91 4.06 -0.02 -0.03
CA GLY A 91 3.09 -1.12 -0.05
C GLY A 91 1.76 -0.65 -0.64
N GLY A 92 0.89 -1.61 -0.97
CA GLY A 92 -0.46 -1.32 -1.44
C GLY A 92 -1.22 -0.39 -0.48
N SER A 93 -1.98 0.53 -1.07
CA SER A 93 -2.90 1.43 -0.37
C SER A 93 -4.23 0.74 -0.04
N LEU A 94 -5.12 1.43 0.68
CA LEU A 94 -6.48 0.94 0.90
C LEU A 94 -7.22 0.60 -0.42
N PHE A 95 -6.97 1.37 -1.49
CA PHE A 95 -7.50 1.07 -2.81
C PHE A 95 -7.06 -0.33 -3.27
N ASP A 96 -5.76 -0.62 -3.23
CA ASP A 96 -5.24 -1.91 -3.66
C ASP A 96 -5.77 -3.04 -2.78
N TYR A 97 -5.87 -2.83 -1.46
CA TYR A 97 -6.37 -3.82 -0.53
C TYR A 97 -7.83 -4.19 -0.79
N VAL A 98 -8.66 -3.22 -1.20
CA VAL A 98 -10.07 -3.46 -1.52
C VAL A 98 -10.24 -4.24 -2.82
N PHE A 99 -9.41 -3.99 -3.84
CA PHE A 99 -9.57 -4.61 -5.16
C PHE A 99 -8.78 -5.91 -5.33
N VAL A 100 -7.67 -6.09 -4.61
CA VAL A 100 -6.72 -7.19 -4.84
C VAL A 100 -6.91 -8.32 -3.83
N ILE A 101 -7.24 -8.02 -2.57
CA ILE A 101 -7.29 -9.04 -1.52
C ILE A 101 -8.61 -9.79 -1.56
N ASP A 102 -8.53 -11.09 -1.80
CA ASP A 102 -9.68 -11.99 -1.71
C ASP A 102 -10.23 -12.03 -0.28
N LYS A 103 -11.53 -11.72 -0.14
CA LYS A 103 -12.23 -11.65 1.14
C LYS A 103 -12.44 -13.01 1.78
N THR A 104 -12.47 -14.09 1.00
CA THR A 104 -12.70 -15.47 1.46
C THR A 104 -11.53 -15.99 2.30
N LEU A 105 -10.31 -15.51 2.01
CA LEU A 105 -9.08 -15.93 2.67
C LEU A 105 -9.07 -15.62 4.18
N SER A 106 -8.42 -16.50 4.95
CA SER A 106 -8.09 -16.26 6.36
C SER A 106 -7.08 -15.13 6.51
N GLY A 107 -6.99 -14.52 7.70
CA GLY A 107 -6.02 -13.45 7.96
C GLY A 107 -4.56 -13.86 7.73
N LYS A 108 -4.22 -15.13 7.99
CA LYS A 108 -2.88 -15.67 7.73
C LYS A 108 -2.60 -15.81 6.23
N GLN A 109 -3.58 -16.32 5.46
CA GLN A 109 -3.46 -16.42 4.00
C GLN A 109 -3.34 -15.04 3.36
N LYS A 110 -4.15 -14.05 3.77
CA LYS A 110 -4.05 -12.66 3.32
C LYS A 110 -2.68 -12.06 3.61
N THR A 111 -2.17 -12.25 4.82
CA THR A 111 -0.83 -11.76 5.20
C THR A 111 0.26 -12.38 4.34
N ASN A 112 0.23 -13.70 4.12
CA ASN A 112 1.18 -14.38 3.24
C ASN A 112 1.09 -13.87 1.79
N PHE A 113 -0.13 -13.66 1.28
CA PHE A 113 -0.37 -13.11 -0.05
C PHE A 113 0.19 -11.70 -0.19
N ILE A 114 -0.05 -10.81 0.78
CA ILE A 114 0.50 -9.44 0.76
C ILE A 114 2.03 -9.47 0.75
N LEU A 115 2.65 -10.28 1.62
CA LEU A 115 4.11 -10.40 1.68
C LEU A 115 4.68 -10.99 0.38
N GLN A 116 4.02 -11.99 -0.19
CA GLN A 116 4.39 -12.56 -1.49
C GLN A 116 4.36 -11.48 -2.59
N LYS A 117 3.31 -10.67 -2.64
CA LYS A 117 3.22 -9.55 -3.59
C LYS A 117 4.29 -8.48 -3.36
N TYR A 118 4.69 -8.21 -2.11
CA TYR A 118 5.81 -7.31 -1.86
C TYR A 118 7.13 -7.87 -2.40
N LEU A 119 7.41 -9.16 -2.19
CA LEU A 119 8.64 -9.80 -2.69
C LEU A 119 8.66 -9.88 -4.23
N GLU A 120 7.54 -10.28 -4.85
CA GLU A 120 7.36 -10.23 -6.31
C GLU A 120 7.61 -8.82 -6.86
N GLY A 121 7.13 -7.79 -6.15
CA GLY A 121 7.36 -6.40 -6.52
C GLY A 121 8.82 -5.98 -6.44
N ILE A 122 9.54 -6.44 -5.42
CA ILE A 122 11.00 -6.20 -5.30
C ILE A 122 11.74 -6.88 -6.47
N LEU A 123 11.43 -8.14 -6.78
CA LEU A 123 12.08 -8.86 -7.89
C LEU A 123 11.84 -8.18 -9.24
N ASN A 124 10.58 -7.80 -9.52
CA ASN A 124 10.24 -7.09 -10.76
C ASN A 124 10.89 -5.69 -10.83
N LEU A 125 11.09 -5.02 -9.69
CA LEU A 125 11.85 -3.76 -9.63
C LEU A 125 13.32 -3.99 -9.97
N ILE A 126 13.94 -5.04 -9.41
CA ILE A 126 15.32 -5.41 -9.73
C ILE A 126 15.44 -5.68 -11.24
N ASP A 127 14.59 -6.53 -11.80
CA ASP A 127 14.61 -6.89 -13.23
C ASP A 127 14.51 -5.64 -14.13
N SER A 128 13.64 -4.69 -13.77
CA SER A 128 13.47 -3.43 -14.51
C SER A 128 14.72 -2.56 -14.44
N CYS A 129 15.31 -2.41 -13.26
CA CYS A 129 16.52 -1.59 -13.08
C CYS A 129 17.75 -2.23 -13.74
N GLU A 130 17.89 -3.55 -13.71
CA GLU A 130 18.97 -4.26 -14.43
C GLU A 130 18.83 -4.09 -15.94
N LYS A 131 17.61 -4.24 -16.48
CA LYS A 131 17.35 -4.03 -17.91
C LYS A 131 17.73 -2.62 -18.37
N ASP A 132 17.51 -1.62 -17.53
CA ASP A 132 17.81 -0.22 -17.82
C ASP A 132 19.25 0.18 -17.42
N ASN A 133 20.08 -0.77 -16.95
CA ASN A 133 21.44 -0.54 -16.40
C ASN A 133 21.48 0.51 -15.28
N ASN A 134 20.40 0.64 -14.52
CA ASN A 134 20.21 1.64 -13.47
C ASN A 134 20.23 1.00 -12.07
N THR A 135 21.34 0.37 -11.71
CA THR A 135 21.48 -0.40 -10.44
C THR A 135 22.03 0.42 -9.27
N ALA A 136 22.60 1.60 -9.54
CA ALA A 136 23.11 2.52 -8.53
C ALA A 136 22.01 3.33 -7.82
N VAL A 137 20.78 3.31 -8.36
CA VAL A 137 19.64 4.04 -7.78
C VAL A 137 19.33 3.57 -6.36
N ARG A 138 19.02 4.52 -5.48
CA ARG A 138 18.62 4.25 -4.10
C ARG A 138 17.15 3.91 -4.04
N ILE A 139 16.80 2.94 -3.21
CA ILE A 139 15.43 2.58 -2.89
C ILE A 139 15.13 3.02 -1.47
N LYS A 140 14.02 3.70 -1.26
CA LYS A 140 13.60 4.20 0.05
C LYS A 140 12.14 3.87 0.34
N GLY A 141 11.85 3.29 1.49
CA GLY A 141 10.49 2.95 1.90
C GLY A 141 10.25 3.21 3.38
N THR A 142 9.05 3.66 3.75
CA THR A 142 8.66 3.82 5.17
C THR A 142 7.51 2.90 5.48
N THR A 143 7.65 2.05 6.51
CA THR A 143 6.63 1.06 6.86
C THR A 143 6.57 0.81 8.37
N TYR A 144 5.40 0.42 8.85
CA TYR A 144 5.15 -0.02 10.22
C TYR A 144 5.04 -1.56 10.34
N ILE A 145 5.17 -2.28 9.22
CA ILE A 145 4.94 -3.74 9.12
C ILE A 145 6.25 -4.53 9.18
N LEU A 146 7.32 -3.98 8.60
CA LEU A 146 8.60 -4.67 8.47
C LEU A 146 9.44 -4.52 9.73
N ASN A 147 9.96 -5.63 10.25
CA ASN A 147 10.94 -5.60 11.34
C ASN A 147 12.38 -5.51 10.79
N GLU A 148 13.30 -5.09 11.65
CA GLU A 148 14.71 -4.85 11.31
C GLU A 148 15.43 -6.10 10.80
N ARG A 149 15.23 -7.23 11.48
CA ARG A 149 15.87 -8.50 11.12
C ARG A 149 15.49 -8.93 9.72
N THR A 150 14.22 -8.80 9.35
CA THR A 150 13.74 -9.15 8.01
C THR A 150 14.28 -8.16 6.98
N ALA A 151 14.27 -6.86 7.29
CA ALA A 151 14.81 -5.83 6.42
C ALA A 151 16.28 -6.08 6.05
N HIS A 152 17.14 -6.35 7.05
CA HIS A 152 18.55 -6.65 6.80
C HIS A 152 18.76 -7.91 5.95
N LYS A 153 17.92 -8.95 6.13
CA LYS A 153 18.00 -10.17 5.32
C LYS A 153 17.71 -9.93 3.84
N ILE A 154 16.83 -8.97 3.52
CA ILE A 154 16.50 -8.59 2.14
C ILE A 154 17.40 -7.47 1.61
N GLY A 155 18.45 -7.07 2.34
CA GLY A 155 19.40 -6.04 1.90
C GLY A 155 18.97 -4.61 2.18
N LEU A 156 17.99 -4.38 3.06
CA LEU A 156 17.55 -3.05 3.48
C LEU A 156 18.24 -2.63 4.78
N ASN A 157 18.67 -1.37 4.84
CA ASN A 157 19.24 -0.74 6.03
C ASN A 157 18.27 0.27 6.62
N ILE A 158 18.29 0.43 7.95
CA ILE A 158 17.41 1.37 8.63
C ILE A 158 18.05 2.75 8.64
N ILE A 159 17.25 3.75 8.29
CA ILE A 159 17.62 5.16 8.39
C ILE A 159 16.63 5.88 9.29
N LYS A 160 17.01 7.09 9.72
CA LYS A 160 16.13 7.94 10.54
C LYS A 160 14.83 8.24 9.77
N THR A 161 13.70 7.91 10.38
CA THR A 161 12.39 8.29 9.84
C THR A 161 12.17 9.79 9.99
N ASP A 162 11.86 10.42 8.87
CA ASP A 162 11.54 11.85 8.79
C ASP A 162 10.27 12.21 9.57
N PHE A 163 10.25 13.38 10.20
CA PHE A 163 9.10 13.83 11.00
C PHE A 163 7.83 14.03 10.15
N ILE A 164 7.97 14.57 8.94
CA ILE A 164 6.87 14.79 8.00
C ILE A 164 6.27 13.43 7.62
N GLN A 165 7.09 12.40 7.40
CA GLN A 165 6.60 11.04 7.13
C GLN A 165 5.78 10.46 8.29
N LYS A 166 6.21 10.69 9.54
CA LYS A 166 5.42 10.28 10.72
C LYS A 166 4.08 11.03 10.79
N LEU A 167 4.08 12.32 10.47
CA LEU A 167 2.87 13.14 10.47
C LEU A 167 1.89 12.67 9.38
N ILE A 168 2.38 12.42 8.15
CA ILE A 168 1.58 11.88 7.05
C ILE A 168 0.94 10.53 7.42
N LEU A 169 1.71 9.62 8.03
CA LEU A 169 1.19 8.33 8.47
C LEU A 169 0.15 8.47 9.60
N THR A 170 0.30 9.49 10.45
CA THR A 170 -0.66 9.79 11.52
C THR A 170 -1.97 10.33 10.96
N PHE A 171 -1.92 11.26 10.00
CA PHE A 171 -3.13 11.72 9.30
C PHE A 171 -3.83 10.59 8.54
N ASN A 172 -3.07 9.64 8.01
CA ASN A 172 -3.60 8.45 7.35
C ASN A 172 -3.94 7.30 8.32
N TYR A 173 -4.00 7.53 9.63
CA TYR A 173 -4.20 6.46 10.61
C TYR A 173 -5.45 5.62 10.34
N VAL A 174 -6.58 6.26 10.02
CA VAL A 174 -7.84 5.54 9.75
C VAL A 174 -7.72 4.66 8.49
N ASN A 175 -7.07 5.17 7.46
CA ASN A 175 -6.78 4.40 6.24
C ASN A 175 -5.91 3.16 6.55
N ILE A 176 -4.85 3.36 7.32
CA ILE A 176 -3.94 2.29 7.74
C ILE A 176 -4.67 1.27 8.63
N LEU A 177 -5.52 1.74 9.55
CA LEU A 177 -6.37 0.91 10.40
C LEU A 177 -7.27 0.00 9.56
N ILE A 178 -7.96 0.54 8.56
CA ILE A 178 -8.82 -0.24 7.67
C ILE A 178 -7.98 -1.25 6.88
N SER A 179 -6.89 -0.81 6.26
CA SER A 179 -6.01 -1.68 5.46
C SER A 179 -5.44 -2.83 6.29
N ASN A 180 -4.94 -2.54 7.50
CA ASN A 180 -4.43 -3.55 8.43
C ASN A 180 -5.53 -4.49 8.93
N SER A 181 -6.76 -3.98 9.08
CA SER A 181 -7.91 -4.80 9.48
C SER A 181 -8.36 -5.73 8.35
N ILE A 182 -8.32 -5.27 7.10
CA ILE A 182 -8.55 -6.10 5.91
C ILE A 182 -7.52 -7.23 5.85
N ALA A 183 -6.23 -6.90 5.99
CA ALA A 183 -5.13 -7.86 5.95
C ALA A 183 -5.27 -8.95 7.02
N LYS A 184 -5.71 -8.59 8.23
CA LYS A 184 -5.81 -9.53 9.35
C LYS A 184 -7.19 -10.16 9.54
N ARG A 185 -8.20 -9.74 8.77
CA ARG A 185 -9.61 -10.15 8.89
C ARG A 185 -10.18 -9.91 10.30
N LYS A 186 -9.69 -8.89 10.99
CA LYS A 186 -10.17 -8.44 12.30
C LYS A 186 -9.79 -6.99 12.51
N LEU A 187 -10.51 -6.26 13.35
CA LEU A 187 -10.12 -4.91 13.74
C LEU A 187 -8.70 -4.95 14.31
N SER A 188 -7.76 -4.27 13.64
CA SER A 188 -6.35 -4.27 14.03
C SER A 188 -5.76 -2.88 13.94
N PHE A 189 -5.47 -2.33 15.11
CA PHE A 189 -4.83 -1.05 15.26
C PHE A 189 -3.35 -1.12 14.87
N PRO A 190 -2.88 -0.29 13.93
CA PRO A 190 -1.48 -0.22 13.54
C PRO A 190 -0.66 0.43 14.66
N LYS A 191 0.54 -0.11 14.92
CA LYS A 191 1.47 0.45 15.90
C LYS A 191 2.36 1.49 15.22
N LEU A 192 1.95 2.76 15.23
CA LEU A 192 2.76 3.82 14.60
C LEU A 192 4.11 4.06 15.29
N THR A 193 4.27 3.61 16.54
CA THR A 193 5.56 3.65 17.25
C THR A 193 6.64 2.78 16.61
N THR A 194 6.26 1.81 15.76
CA THR A 194 7.20 0.93 15.06
C THR A 194 7.46 1.35 13.62
N ILE A 195 7.07 2.57 13.21
CA ILE A 195 7.39 3.11 11.89
C ILE A 195 8.92 3.18 11.76
N LYS A 196 9.42 2.58 10.69
CA LYS A 196 10.83 2.65 10.31
C LYS A 196 10.94 3.01 8.83
N THR A 197 11.98 3.75 8.52
CA THR A 197 12.36 4.05 7.15
C THR A 197 13.56 3.19 6.80
N PHE A 198 13.45 2.52 5.67
CA PHE A 198 14.46 1.63 5.14
C PHE A 198 15.01 2.20 3.85
N GLU A 199 16.28 1.93 3.61
CA GLU A 199 17.00 2.36 2.42
C GLU A 199 17.98 1.29 1.96
N SER A 200 18.18 1.21 0.64
CA SER A 200 19.19 0.38 0.00
C SER A 200 19.53 0.91 -1.39
N THR A 201 20.43 0.26 -2.10
CA THR A 201 20.62 0.42 -3.55
C THR A 201 20.04 -0.80 -4.26
N VAL A 202 19.67 -0.66 -5.54
CA VAL A 202 19.26 -1.82 -6.34
C VAL A 202 20.38 -2.87 -6.38
N GLU A 203 21.64 -2.44 -6.49
CA GLU A 203 22.80 -3.33 -6.45
C GLU A 203 22.84 -4.23 -5.20
N GLU A 204 22.53 -3.69 -4.02
CA GLU A 204 22.52 -4.49 -2.79
C GLU A 204 21.31 -5.45 -2.74
N LEU A 205 20.17 -5.07 -3.35
CA LEU A 205 19.04 -5.98 -3.51
C LEU A 205 19.36 -7.12 -4.48
N ILE A 206 20.10 -6.87 -5.56
CA ILE A 206 20.56 -7.90 -6.52
C ILE A 206 21.38 -8.97 -5.79
N LYS A 207 22.29 -8.57 -4.90
CA LYS A 207 23.09 -9.51 -4.08
C LYS A 207 22.23 -10.42 -3.18
N ARG A 208 20.98 -10.04 -2.92
CA ARG A 208 20.02 -10.80 -2.12
C ARG A 208 18.91 -11.45 -2.97
N ARG A 209 19.00 -11.38 -4.31
CA ARG A 209 17.98 -11.89 -5.25
C ARG A 209 17.58 -13.33 -4.94
N GLU A 210 18.55 -14.25 -4.87
CA GLU A 210 18.29 -15.68 -4.62
C GLU A 210 17.51 -15.91 -3.30
N PHE A 211 17.86 -15.16 -2.24
CA PHE A 211 17.13 -15.23 -0.98
C PHE A 211 15.68 -14.71 -1.11
N ILE A 212 15.48 -13.61 -1.84
CA ILE A 212 14.17 -13.00 -2.08
C ILE A 212 13.30 -13.95 -2.92
N GLU A 213 13.86 -14.56 -3.97
CA GLU A 213 13.20 -15.57 -4.82
C GLU A 213 12.77 -16.79 -3.99
N GLY A 214 13.69 -17.37 -3.21
CA GLY A 214 13.37 -18.52 -2.35
C GLY A 214 12.28 -18.21 -1.32
N LEU A 215 12.25 -16.99 -0.77
CA LEU A 215 11.17 -16.57 0.15
C LEU A 215 9.84 -16.36 -0.60
N ASN A 216 9.88 -15.78 -1.80
CA ASN A 216 8.72 -15.55 -2.65
C ASN A 216 8.06 -16.88 -3.03
N ASP A 217 8.85 -17.86 -3.49
CA ASP A 217 8.38 -19.19 -3.89
C ASP A 217 7.78 -19.96 -2.71
N LYS A 218 8.43 -19.88 -1.54
CA LYS A 218 7.90 -20.48 -0.32
C LYS A 218 6.51 -19.92 0.05
N LEU A 219 6.30 -18.62 -0.10
CA LEU A 219 5.00 -18.02 0.16
C LEU A 219 3.98 -18.35 -0.93
N LYS A 220 4.40 -18.34 -2.20
CA LYS A 220 3.56 -18.72 -3.35
C LYS A 220 3.03 -20.15 -3.21
N ASN A 221 3.90 -21.11 -2.90
CA ASN A 221 3.51 -22.51 -2.69
C ASN A 221 2.53 -22.68 -1.53
N LYS A 222 2.74 -21.95 -0.42
CA LYS A 222 1.80 -21.96 0.72
C LYS A 222 0.42 -21.43 0.36
N ILE A 223 0.34 -20.42 -0.52
CA ILE A 223 -0.93 -19.85 -0.96
C ILE A 223 -1.67 -20.86 -1.83
N THR A 224 -1.00 -21.45 -2.83
CA THR A 224 -1.58 -22.45 -3.75
C THR A 224 -2.13 -23.66 -2.99
N LEU A 225 -1.34 -24.24 -2.07
CA LEU A 225 -1.76 -25.38 -1.25
C LEU A 225 -2.95 -25.06 -0.33
N SER A 226 -3.14 -23.79 0.03
CA SER A 226 -4.23 -23.37 0.90
C SER A 226 -5.53 -23.03 0.15
N GLN A 227 -5.50 -23.05 -1.19
CA GLN A 227 -6.65 -22.82 -2.06
C GLN A 227 -7.21 -24.14 -2.65
N SER A 228 -6.49 -25.25 -2.49
CA SER A 228 -6.90 -26.60 -2.89
C SER A 228 -7.65 -27.38 -1.81
N HIS A 229 -7.95 -26.76 -0.68
CA HIS A 229 -8.69 -27.30 0.48
C HIS A 229 -9.75 -26.29 0.93
#